data_AF-A0A9P1CAZ0-F1
#
_entry.id   AF-A0A9P1CAZ0-F1
#
_cell.length_a   1.000
_cell.length_b   1.000
_cell.length_c   1.000
_cell.angle_alpha   90.00
_cell.angle_beta   90.00
_cell.angle_gamma   90.00
#
_symmetry.space_group_name_H-M   'P 1'
#
loop_
_entity.id
_entity.type
_entity.pdbx_description
1 polymer ?
#
loop_
_entity_poly.entity_id
_entity_poly.type
_entity_poly.pdbx_seq_one_letter_code
_entity_poly.pdbx_strand_id
1 'polypeptide(L)'
;MYFVAGKDYEGSLLLKSLGAAQIRLALLDGDAVVASHTWHLDVGWSSLDFKLTANTSSHCALVQRGEHISCMDTKEVPKNCYLCSGGFQIMVQGEVLLDQAFLQPGPWGRFRNLPVRRDVVEAIQRSGWQTLRLGGSMCNAAGYRWKRFRGHQRQPYKGWWHPIASSSFRIFETLELCEAAEVQCVITLSNEESPKDMADFLEYCFASKETTWGFQRMRDGRQKPYQMFTLEIGNEQKLEMLLVQQVQAIAAAMQQRAEQLQLPMPRLVVGQNIARQLNFEGQGRRVTSAMLEVLKAFSSAWDAHIGGDAFEDVEDFKQLLNVSSSFFQQFGQTKMVVLEENGFTHDLKRA
;
A
#
# COMPACT_ATOMS: atom_id res chain seq x y z
N MET A 1 17.51 -9.89 10.46
CA MET A 1 16.59 -10.72 9.63
C MET A 1 16.39 -12.08 10.29
N TYR A 2 15.33 -12.81 9.93
CA TYR A 2 15.06 -14.16 10.45
C TYR A 2 15.22 -15.21 9.33
N PHE A 3 16.27 -16.03 9.43
CA PHE A 3 16.56 -17.17 8.57
C PHE A 3 16.18 -18.50 9.24
N VAL A 4 15.71 -19.46 8.45
CA VAL A 4 15.32 -20.80 8.87
C VAL A 4 16.23 -21.82 8.20
N ALA A 5 16.85 -22.69 9.00
CA ALA A 5 17.72 -23.77 8.51
C ALA A 5 17.01 -24.65 7.46
N GLY A 6 17.75 -25.01 6.41
CA GLY A 6 17.26 -25.83 5.30
C GLY A 6 16.22 -25.14 4.41
N LYS A 7 15.98 -23.84 4.59
CA LYS A 7 15.04 -23.07 3.76
C LYS A 7 15.78 -22.20 2.75
N ASP A 8 15.16 -22.11 1.58
CA ASP A 8 15.66 -21.33 0.46
C ASP A 8 15.24 -19.87 0.58
N TYR A 9 16.15 -18.99 0.19
CA TYR A 9 15.95 -17.56 0.02
C TYR A 9 16.36 -17.18 -1.39
N GLU A 10 15.53 -16.38 -2.03
CA GLU A 10 15.66 -16.01 -3.44
C GLU A 10 15.75 -14.50 -3.55
N GLY A 11 16.43 -14.01 -4.57
CA GLY A 11 16.61 -12.59 -4.74
C GLY A 11 17.41 -12.24 -5.98
N SER A 12 17.69 -10.95 -6.11
CA SER A 12 18.50 -10.43 -7.22
C SER A 12 19.33 -9.23 -6.80
N LEU A 13 20.46 -9.05 -7.49
CA LEU A 13 21.26 -7.83 -7.44
C LEU A 13 21.29 -7.20 -8.84
N LEU A 14 20.97 -5.92 -8.94
CA LEU A 14 21.20 -5.11 -10.13
C LEU A 14 22.40 -4.21 -9.87
N LEU A 15 23.42 -4.33 -10.70
CA LEU A 15 24.67 -3.59 -10.53
C LEU A 15 25.38 -3.35 -11.85
N LYS A 16 26.31 -2.40 -11.83
CA LYS A 16 27.26 -2.16 -12.91
C LYS A 16 28.69 -2.32 -12.40
N SER A 17 29.44 -3.25 -12.99
CA SER A 17 30.88 -3.34 -12.74
C SER A 17 31.64 -2.31 -13.57
N LEU A 18 32.59 -1.60 -12.97
CA LEU A 18 33.44 -0.62 -13.66
C LEU A 18 34.76 -1.23 -14.18
N GLY A 19 35.04 -2.48 -13.82
CA GLY A 19 36.15 -3.30 -14.34
C GLY A 19 35.91 -4.78 -14.04
N ALA A 20 36.97 -5.59 -14.08
CA ALA A 20 36.89 -6.95 -13.53
C ALA A 20 36.66 -6.86 -12.02
N ALA A 21 35.59 -7.48 -11.53
CA ALA A 21 35.24 -7.46 -10.11
C ALA A 21 34.77 -8.84 -9.64
N GLN A 22 34.82 -9.05 -8.33
CA GLN A 22 34.19 -10.19 -7.68
C GLN A 22 33.17 -9.66 -6.68
N ILE A 23 31.98 -10.24 -6.68
CA ILE A 23 30.95 -9.94 -5.70
C ILE A 23 30.55 -11.22 -4.96
N ARG A 24 30.56 -11.18 -3.64
CA ARG A 24 30.09 -12.26 -2.78
C ARG A 24 28.89 -11.78 -1.98
N LEU A 25 27.78 -12.48 -2.15
CA LEU A 25 26.57 -12.29 -1.36
C LEU A 25 26.52 -13.35 -0.28
N ALA A 26 26.19 -12.96 0.95
CA ALA A 26 26.09 -13.85 2.09
C ALA A 26 24.86 -13.57 2.96
N LEU A 27 24.23 -14.64 3.43
CA LEU A 27 23.32 -14.62 4.58
C LEU A 27 24.15 -14.91 5.82
N LEU A 28 23.90 -14.17 6.90
CA LEU A 28 24.66 -14.28 8.15
C LEU A 28 23.75 -14.67 9.33
N ASP A 29 24.33 -15.26 10.37
CA ASP A 29 23.80 -15.36 11.73
C ASP A 29 24.87 -14.82 12.69
N GLY A 30 24.70 -13.56 13.13
CA GLY A 30 25.80 -12.79 13.71
C GLY A 30 26.90 -12.61 12.66
N ASP A 31 28.12 -13.05 12.98
CA ASP A 31 29.26 -13.03 12.07
C ASP A 31 29.42 -14.33 11.24
N ALA A 32 28.62 -15.36 11.54
CA ALA A 32 28.73 -16.65 10.86
C ALA A 32 28.01 -16.60 9.50
N VAL A 33 28.70 -16.99 8.42
CA VAL A 33 28.08 -17.13 7.09
C VAL A 33 27.24 -18.40 7.04
N VAL A 34 25.92 -18.25 6.88
CA VAL A 34 24.97 -19.37 6.84
C VAL A 34 24.60 -19.79 5.42
N ALA A 35 24.83 -18.92 4.44
CA ALA A 35 24.80 -19.24 3.02
C ALA A 35 25.57 -18.17 2.26
N SER A 36 26.22 -18.50 1.15
CA SER A 36 26.81 -17.48 0.28
C SER A 36 26.94 -17.95 -1.17
N HIS A 37 27.03 -16.99 -2.07
CA HIS A 37 27.36 -17.22 -3.48
C HIS A 37 28.30 -16.11 -3.96
N THR A 38 29.19 -16.46 -4.89
CA THR A 38 30.20 -15.54 -5.43
C THR A 38 30.12 -15.52 -6.95
N TRP A 39 30.09 -14.33 -7.53
CA TRP A 39 30.20 -14.12 -8.97
C TRP A 39 31.48 -13.39 -9.31
N HIS A 40 32.00 -13.70 -10.50
CA HIS A 40 33.01 -12.91 -11.19
C HIS A 40 32.30 -12.09 -12.27
N LEU A 41 32.63 -10.81 -12.34
CA LEU A 41 31.95 -9.83 -13.18
C LEU A 41 32.93 -9.23 -14.18
N ASP A 42 32.48 -9.18 -15.44
CA ASP A 42 33.08 -8.34 -16.46
C ASP A 42 32.52 -6.91 -16.39
N VAL A 43 33.12 -6.00 -17.16
CA VAL A 43 32.66 -4.61 -17.20
C VAL A 43 31.24 -4.50 -17.76
N GLY A 44 30.40 -3.67 -17.13
CA GLY A 44 29.04 -3.40 -17.59
C GLY A 44 27.95 -3.79 -16.59
N TRP A 45 26.70 -3.71 -17.05
CA TRP A 45 25.52 -4.01 -16.24
C TRP A 45 25.28 -5.50 -16.12
N SER A 46 24.85 -5.95 -14.94
CA SER A 46 24.47 -7.34 -14.67
C SER A 46 23.28 -7.38 -13.72
N SER A 47 22.37 -8.31 -14.00
CA SER A 47 21.32 -8.75 -13.07
C SER A 47 21.71 -10.13 -12.57
N LEU A 48 22.01 -10.25 -11.28
CA LEU A 48 22.47 -11.49 -10.67
C LEU A 48 21.33 -12.07 -9.83
N ASP A 49 20.62 -13.04 -10.39
CA ASP A 49 19.62 -13.80 -9.65
C ASP A 49 20.31 -14.87 -8.79
N PHE A 50 19.79 -15.10 -7.60
CA PHE A 50 20.36 -16.08 -6.69
C PHE A 50 19.30 -16.83 -5.90
N LYS A 51 19.71 -18.02 -5.47
CA LYS A 51 19.00 -18.87 -4.53
C LYS A 51 20.00 -19.40 -3.51
N LEU A 52 19.75 -19.12 -2.22
CA LEU A 52 20.59 -19.51 -1.11
C LEU A 52 19.79 -20.31 -0.08
N THR A 53 20.28 -21.50 0.27
CA THR A 53 19.70 -22.31 1.34
C THR A 53 20.46 -22.03 2.64
N ALA A 54 19.79 -21.47 3.65
CA ALA A 54 20.43 -21.22 4.94
C ALA A 54 20.77 -22.55 5.64
N ASN A 55 22.04 -22.75 6.01
CA ASN A 55 22.46 -23.99 6.69
C ASN A 55 22.03 -24.03 8.18
N THR A 56 21.94 -22.88 8.83
CA THR A 56 21.48 -22.70 10.21
C THR A 56 20.35 -21.66 10.28
N SER A 57 19.59 -21.71 11.36
CA SER A 57 18.57 -20.70 11.64
C SER A 57 19.20 -19.54 12.40
N SER A 58 18.91 -18.32 11.98
CA SER A 58 19.19 -17.15 12.83
C SER A 58 18.17 -17.09 13.97
N HIS A 59 18.47 -16.34 15.03
CA HIS A 59 17.59 -16.18 16.17
C HIS A 59 17.10 -14.74 16.28
N CYS A 60 15.88 -14.57 16.83
CA CYS A 60 15.35 -13.27 17.23
C CYS A 60 15.06 -13.31 18.72
N ALA A 61 15.50 -12.29 19.46
CA ALA A 61 15.27 -12.18 20.89
C ALA A 61 14.84 -10.77 21.26
N LEU A 62 14.11 -10.66 22.37
CA LEU A 62 13.89 -9.39 23.05
C LEU A 62 15.19 -8.99 23.74
N VAL A 63 15.73 -7.85 23.36
CA VAL A 63 16.93 -7.24 23.97
C VAL A 63 16.55 -5.92 24.61
N GLN A 64 17.22 -5.54 25.70
CA GLN A 64 17.03 -4.21 26.27
C GLN A 64 17.49 -3.13 25.29
N ARG A 65 16.73 -2.04 25.21
CA ARG A 65 17.10 -0.88 24.39
C ARG A 65 18.42 -0.28 24.90
N GLY A 66 19.33 0.04 23.99
CA GLY A 66 20.62 0.66 24.28
C GLY A 66 20.96 1.76 23.26
N GLU A 67 22.07 2.46 23.43
CA GLU A 67 22.47 3.61 22.60
C GLU A 67 22.54 3.30 21.09
N HIS A 68 22.84 2.05 20.72
CA HIS A 68 23.01 1.62 19.33
C HIS A 68 21.82 0.82 18.77
N ILE A 69 20.75 0.62 19.55
CA ILE A 69 19.56 -0.13 19.11
C ILE A 69 18.35 0.81 19.17
N SER A 70 18.02 1.39 18.03
CA SER A 70 16.80 2.18 17.87
C SER A 70 15.67 1.29 17.38
N CYS A 71 14.72 0.99 18.26
CA CYS A 71 13.41 0.45 17.89
C CYS A 71 12.32 1.47 18.23
N MET A 72 11.15 1.36 17.59
CA MET A 72 10.02 2.23 17.90
C MET A 72 9.57 2.00 19.34
N ASP A 73 9.36 3.10 20.09
CA ASP A 73 8.68 3.02 21.38
C ASP A 73 7.24 2.59 21.15
N THR A 74 6.89 1.46 21.74
CA THR A 74 5.52 0.96 21.77
C THR A 74 5.19 0.66 23.22
N LYS A 75 3.94 0.85 23.64
CA LYS A 75 3.53 0.64 25.04
C LYS A 75 3.65 -0.84 25.44
N GLU A 76 3.64 -1.73 24.46
CA GLU A 76 3.67 -3.18 24.58
C GLU A 76 5.09 -3.72 24.82
N VAL A 77 6.12 -3.05 24.27
CA VAL A 77 7.54 -3.37 24.50
C VAL A 77 8.36 -2.10 24.82
N PRO A 78 8.06 -1.39 25.93
CA PRO A 78 8.53 -0.02 26.16
C PRO A 78 10.02 0.09 26.48
N LYS A 79 10.69 -1.02 26.79
CA LYS A 79 12.12 -1.06 27.15
C LYS A 79 12.92 -2.08 26.36
N ASN A 80 12.28 -2.81 25.43
CA ASN A 80 12.88 -3.92 24.72
C ASN A 80 12.72 -3.74 23.21
N CYS A 81 13.66 -4.30 22.45
CA CYS A 81 13.61 -4.38 21.00
C CYS A 81 13.66 -5.85 20.58
N TYR A 82 12.91 -6.23 19.55
CA TYR A 82 13.17 -7.50 18.87
C TYR A 82 14.40 -7.30 17.96
N LEU A 83 15.51 -7.93 18.33
CA LEU A 83 16.71 -7.98 17.50
C LEU A 83 16.87 -9.39 16.95
N CYS A 84 17.08 -9.48 15.64
CA CYS A 84 17.40 -10.74 14.98
C CYS A 84 18.85 -10.72 14.53
N SER A 85 19.58 -11.80 14.80
CA SER A 85 20.99 -11.97 14.44
C SER A 85 21.24 -12.09 12.93
N GLY A 86 20.20 -12.33 12.12
CA GLY A 86 20.38 -12.57 10.70
C GLY A 86 20.83 -11.33 9.92
N GLY A 87 21.89 -11.46 9.11
CA GLY A 87 22.46 -10.40 8.27
C GLY A 87 22.39 -10.70 6.76
N PHE A 88 22.40 -9.66 5.94
CA PHE A 88 22.47 -9.75 4.47
C PHE A 88 23.65 -8.89 4.04
N GLN A 89 24.69 -9.54 3.55
CA GLN A 89 25.98 -8.92 3.29
C GLN A 89 26.34 -9.04 1.81
N ILE A 90 26.81 -7.93 1.25
CA ILE A 90 27.36 -7.86 -0.10
C ILE A 90 28.81 -7.40 0.04
N MET A 91 29.74 -8.27 -0.32
CA MET A 91 31.18 -8.00 -0.32
C MET A 91 31.65 -7.82 -1.76
N VAL A 92 32.49 -6.82 -2.01
CA VAL A 92 32.98 -6.49 -3.34
C VAL A 92 34.51 -6.45 -3.32
N GLN A 93 35.14 -7.09 -4.30
CA GLN A 93 36.53 -6.87 -4.68
C GLN A 93 36.56 -6.24 -6.07
N GLY A 94 37.13 -5.05 -6.18
CA GLY A 94 37.01 -4.19 -7.37
C GLY A 94 36.02 -3.05 -7.15
N GLU A 95 35.51 -2.47 -8.24
CA GLU A 95 34.62 -1.30 -8.18
C GLU A 95 33.29 -1.60 -8.89
N VAL A 96 32.19 -1.49 -8.14
CA VAL A 96 30.84 -1.71 -8.65
C VAL A 96 29.90 -0.59 -8.18
N LEU A 97 28.94 -0.25 -9.05
CA LEU A 97 27.80 0.58 -8.70
C LEU A 97 26.61 -0.35 -8.44
N LEU A 98 26.18 -0.47 -7.17
CA LEU A 98 25.00 -1.24 -6.80
C LEU A 98 23.75 -0.37 -6.93
N ASP A 99 22.77 -0.82 -7.69
CA ASP A 99 21.50 -0.12 -7.92
C ASP A 99 20.39 -0.71 -7.03
N GLN A 100 20.12 -2.00 -7.17
CA GLN A 100 19.06 -2.69 -6.41
C GLN A 100 19.59 -3.98 -5.79
N ALA A 101 19.18 -4.24 -4.54
CA ALA A 101 19.33 -5.52 -3.89
C ALA A 101 17.98 -5.97 -3.32
N PHE A 102 17.58 -7.20 -3.67
CA PHE A 102 16.32 -7.78 -3.24
C PHE A 102 16.56 -9.17 -2.65
N LEU A 103 15.93 -9.44 -1.51
CA LEU A 103 15.98 -10.72 -0.82
C LEU A 103 14.58 -11.04 -0.28
N GLN A 104 14.10 -12.24 -0.56
CA GLN A 104 12.84 -12.76 -0.04
C GLN A 104 12.97 -14.25 0.33
N PRO A 105 12.06 -14.78 1.16
CA PRO A 105 11.90 -16.23 1.27
C PRO A 105 11.59 -16.86 -0.09
N GLY A 106 12.05 -18.08 -0.31
CA GLY A 106 11.55 -18.93 -1.39
C GLY A 106 10.06 -19.31 -1.18
N PRO A 107 9.51 -20.25 -1.98
CA PRO A 107 8.08 -20.60 -1.93
C PRO A 107 7.54 -20.93 -0.53
N TRP A 108 8.38 -21.44 0.37
CA TRP A 108 8.00 -21.80 1.73
C TRP A 108 7.50 -20.61 2.58
N GLY A 109 7.93 -19.37 2.28
CA GLY A 109 7.60 -18.18 3.06
C GLY A 109 6.76 -17.15 2.31
N ARG A 110 6.37 -17.44 1.06
CA ARG A 110 5.60 -16.57 0.18
C ARG A 110 4.11 -16.89 0.21
N PHE A 111 3.26 -15.87 0.28
CA PHE A 111 1.81 -16.05 0.23
C PHE A 111 1.35 -16.29 -1.21
N ARG A 112 0.87 -17.51 -1.53
CA ARG A 112 0.37 -17.88 -2.86
C ARG A 112 1.31 -17.43 -4.01
N ASN A 113 2.63 -17.61 -3.81
CA ASN A 113 3.73 -17.19 -4.71
C ASN A 113 3.93 -15.68 -4.90
N LEU A 114 3.14 -14.82 -4.26
CA LEU A 114 3.42 -13.38 -4.20
C LEU A 114 4.64 -13.10 -3.32
N PRO A 115 5.41 -12.02 -3.57
CA PRO A 115 6.54 -11.59 -2.73
C PRO A 115 6.05 -10.95 -1.42
N VAL A 116 5.12 -11.62 -0.73
CA VAL A 116 4.48 -11.18 0.51
C VAL A 116 4.67 -12.27 1.57
N ARG A 117 4.93 -11.85 2.81
CA ARG A 117 5.11 -12.74 3.96
C ARG A 117 3.86 -13.59 4.21
N ARG A 118 3.97 -14.89 3.97
CA ARG A 118 2.87 -15.87 4.13
C ARG A 118 2.29 -15.87 5.54
N ASP A 119 3.16 -15.93 6.53
CA ASP A 119 2.80 -16.00 7.94
C ASP A 119 2.00 -14.79 8.42
N VAL A 120 2.35 -13.59 7.93
CA VAL A 120 1.61 -12.36 8.24
C VAL A 120 0.21 -12.39 7.63
N VAL A 121 0.09 -12.74 6.34
CA VAL A 121 -1.21 -12.81 5.67
C VAL A 121 -2.10 -13.87 6.31
N GLU A 122 -1.57 -15.05 6.60
CA GLU A 122 -2.32 -16.12 7.28
C GLU A 122 -2.73 -15.73 8.71
N ALA A 123 -1.92 -14.95 9.43
CA ALA A 123 -2.29 -14.43 10.75
C ALA A 123 -3.45 -13.44 10.66
N ILE A 124 -3.42 -12.53 9.68
CA ILE A 124 -4.51 -11.57 9.43
C ILE A 124 -5.78 -12.30 8.96
N GLN A 125 -5.67 -13.32 8.11
CA GLN A 125 -6.84 -14.11 7.71
C GLN A 125 -7.50 -14.82 8.91
N ARG A 126 -6.69 -15.34 9.85
CA ARG A 126 -7.20 -15.94 11.10
C ARG A 126 -7.94 -14.95 11.99
N SER A 127 -7.66 -13.65 11.90
CA SER A 127 -8.41 -12.62 12.65
C SER A 127 -9.75 -12.26 12.02
N GLY A 128 -10.11 -12.84 10.87
CA GLY A 128 -11.44 -12.68 10.26
C GLY A 128 -11.63 -11.40 9.45
N TRP A 129 -10.55 -10.71 9.08
CA TRP A 129 -10.61 -9.59 8.13
C TRP A 129 -11.36 -10.01 6.86
N GLN A 130 -12.08 -9.06 6.25
CA GLN A 130 -12.67 -9.22 4.92
C GLN A 130 -12.28 -8.12 3.93
N THR A 131 -11.62 -7.06 4.38
CA THR A 131 -11.29 -5.88 3.57
C THR A 131 -9.91 -5.33 3.89
N LEU A 132 -9.10 -5.07 2.86
CA LEU A 132 -7.85 -4.30 2.95
C LEU A 132 -8.04 -2.91 2.39
N ARG A 133 -7.66 -1.88 3.14
CA ARG A 133 -7.49 -0.52 2.61
C ARG A 133 -6.02 -0.15 2.52
N LEU A 134 -5.59 0.31 1.34
CA LEU A 134 -4.26 0.88 1.14
C LEU A 134 -4.34 2.33 0.69
N GLY A 135 -3.53 3.16 1.34
CA GLY A 135 -3.18 4.50 0.90
C GLY A 135 -3.23 5.45 2.08
N GLY A 136 -4.41 5.61 2.68
CA GLY A 136 -4.61 6.46 3.85
C GLY A 136 -3.96 7.83 3.65
N SER A 137 -3.43 8.41 4.73
CA SER A 137 -2.70 9.69 4.66
C SER A 137 -1.47 9.69 3.73
N MET A 138 -0.92 8.53 3.34
CA MET A 138 0.18 8.49 2.36
C MET A 138 -0.22 9.04 1.00
N CYS A 139 -1.51 8.99 0.62
CA CYS A 139 -1.98 9.54 -0.65
C CYS A 139 -1.85 11.07 -0.75
N ASN A 140 -1.68 11.75 0.39
CA ASN A 140 -1.56 13.21 0.47
C ASN A 140 -0.12 13.68 0.18
N ALA A 141 0.85 12.77 0.09
CA ALA A 141 2.19 13.12 -0.36
C ALA A 141 2.19 13.44 -1.86
N ALA A 142 2.80 14.57 -2.27
CA ALA A 142 2.89 14.97 -3.68
C ALA A 142 3.51 13.89 -4.59
N GLY A 143 4.37 13.03 -4.02
CA GLY A 143 4.98 11.92 -4.73
C GLY A 143 4.11 10.68 -4.91
N TYR A 144 2.97 10.58 -4.21
CA TYR A 144 2.05 9.45 -4.30
C TYR A 144 1.18 9.57 -5.54
N ARG A 145 1.68 9.03 -6.67
CA ARG A 145 1.00 9.05 -7.96
C ARG A 145 1.05 7.67 -8.60
N TRP A 146 -0.09 7.13 -9.02
CA TRP A 146 -0.20 5.70 -9.41
C TRP A 146 0.76 5.32 -10.54
N LYS A 147 1.02 6.23 -11.49
CA LYS A 147 1.95 5.98 -12.61
C LYS A 147 3.40 5.78 -12.16
N ARG A 148 3.76 6.17 -10.94
CA ARG A 148 5.09 5.93 -10.34
C ARG A 148 5.19 4.55 -9.69
N PHE A 149 4.07 3.87 -9.52
CA PHE A 149 3.96 2.60 -8.80
C PHE A 149 3.83 1.40 -9.73
N ARG A 150 3.90 1.59 -11.06
CA ARG A 150 3.80 0.52 -12.06
C ARG A 150 5.16 0.14 -12.65
N GLY A 151 5.25 -1.04 -13.24
CA GLY A 151 6.45 -1.53 -13.92
C GLY A 151 7.66 -1.68 -13.00
N HIS A 152 8.87 -1.78 -13.56
CA HIS A 152 10.09 -2.03 -12.80
C HIS A 152 10.85 -0.76 -12.38
N GLN A 153 10.70 0.33 -13.14
CA GLN A 153 11.44 1.58 -12.89
C GLN A 153 10.66 2.49 -11.93
N ARG A 154 10.78 2.24 -10.62
CA ARG A 154 10.02 2.95 -9.58
C ARG A 154 10.94 3.77 -8.69
N GLN A 155 10.88 5.09 -8.86
CA GLN A 155 11.69 6.02 -8.07
C GLN A 155 11.07 6.24 -6.67
N PRO A 156 11.90 6.35 -5.61
CA PRO A 156 11.42 6.75 -4.30
C PRO A 156 10.88 8.19 -4.32
N TYR A 157 10.18 8.58 -3.26
CA TYR A 157 9.59 9.91 -3.15
C TYR A 157 9.57 10.40 -1.71
N LYS A 158 9.39 11.70 -1.51
CA LYS A 158 9.19 12.25 -0.16
C LYS A 158 7.83 11.76 0.36
N GLY A 159 7.85 10.91 1.38
CA GLY A 159 6.66 10.33 1.98
C GLY A 159 5.98 11.29 2.96
N TRP A 160 4.77 10.91 3.38
CA TRP A 160 4.02 11.60 4.43
C TRP A 160 4.62 11.34 5.82
N TRP A 161 4.88 10.07 6.14
CA TRP A 161 5.43 9.62 7.43
C TRP A 161 6.94 9.42 7.45
N HIS A 162 7.57 9.36 6.28
CA HIS A 162 9.00 9.11 6.14
C HIS A 162 9.63 10.08 5.13
N PRO A 163 10.84 10.62 5.39
CA PRO A 163 11.53 11.50 4.45
C PRO A 163 11.72 10.88 3.06
N ILE A 164 11.84 9.55 3.00
CA ILE A 164 11.94 8.76 1.77
C ILE A 164 10.99 7.56 1.88
N ALA A 165 10.01 7.51 0.99
CA ALA A 165 9.08 6.41 0.84
C ALA A 165 9.42 5.61 -0.43
N SER A 166 9.45 4.28 -0.29
CA SER A 166 9.62 3.37 -1.42
C SER A 166 8.37 3.34 -2.30
N SER A 167 8.55 3.05 -3.58
CA SER A 167 7.47 2.82 -4.55
C SER A 167 7.26 1.32 -4.85
N SER A 168 7.91 0.43 -4.08
CA SER A 168 7.99 -1.02 -4.38
C SER A 168 6.73 -1.83 -4.05
N PHE A 169 6.03 -1.53 -2.96
CA PHE A 169 4.79 -2.23 -2.58
C PHE A 169 3.67 -1.20 -2.41
N ARG A 170 2.81 -1.09 -3.42
CA ARG A 170 1.78 -0.04 -3.51
C ARG A 170 0.49 -0.64 -4.09
N ILE A 171 -0.17 0.09 -4.97
CA ILE A 171 -1.52 -0.19 -5.46
C ILE A 171 -1.60 -1.60 -6.06
N PHE A 172 -0.72 -1.94 -6.99
CA PHE A 172 -0.83 -3.16 -7.77
C PHE A 172 -0.50 -4.41 -6.97
N GLU A 173 0.54 -4.34 -6.13
CA GLU A 173 0.87 -5.46 -5.24
C GLU A 173 -0.23 -5.69 -4.19
N THR A 174 -0.88 -4.62 -3.71
CA THR A 174 -2.05 -4.75 -2.84
C THR A 174 -3.26 -5.35 -3.56
N LEU A 175 -3.53 -4.94 -4.80
CA LEU A 175 -4.62 -5.55 -5.59
C LEU A 175 -4.37 -7.05 -5.78
N GLU A 176 -3.15 -7.44 -6.13
CA GLU A 176 -2.78 -8.86 -6.27
C GLU A 176 -2.87 -9.61 -4.94
N LEU A 177 -2.44 -8.99 -3.84
CA LEU A 177 -2.58 -9.56 -2.49
C LEU A 177 -4.06 -9.79 -2.14
N CYS A 178 -4.94 -8.82 -2.40
CA CYS A 178 -6.36 -8.96 -2.12
C CYS A 178 -7.02 -10.04 -2.97
N GLU A 179 -6.69 -10.10 -4.27
CA GLU A 179 -7.13 -11.18 -5.16
C GLU A 179 -6.67 -12.55 -4.65
N ALA A 180 -5.41 -12.65 -4.24
CA ALA A 180 -4.84 -13.87 -3.71
C ALA A 180 -5.43 -14.22 -2.33
N ALA A 181 -5.72 -13.26 -1.48
CA ALA A 181 -6.27 -13.50 -0.15
C ALA A 181 -7.80 -13.67 -0.14
N GLU A 182 -8.46 -13.43 -1.27
CA GLU A 182 -9.92 -13.49 -1.45
C GLU A 182 -10.66 -12.49 -0.53
N VAL A 183 -10.12 -11.28 -0.43
CA VAL A 183 -10.65 -10.19 0.40
C VAL A 183 -10.98 -8.98 -0.45
N GLN A 184 -11.92 -8.15 0.02
CA GLN A 184 -12.23 -6.88 -0.64
C GLN A 184 -11.03 -5.94 -0.57
N CYS A 185 -10.85 -5.15 -1.62
CA CYS A 185 -9.78 -4.16 -1.71
C CYS A 185 -10.37 -2.76 -1.79
N VAL A 186 -9.81 -1.85 -1.00
CA VAL A 186 -9.97 -0.41 -1.13
C VAL A 186 -8.62 0.20 -1.44
N ILE A 187 -8.54 0.92 -2.56
CA ILE A 187 -7.34 1.68 -2.93
C ILE A 187 -7.66 3.16 -2.79
N THR A 188 -6.89 3.86 -1.96
CA THR A 188 -6.93 5.32 -1.84
C THR A 188 -5.95 5.94 -2.82
N LEU A 189 -6.45 6.83 -3.67
CA LEU A 189 -5.67 7.67 -4.57
C LEU A 189 -5.81 9.14 -4.19
N SER A 190 -4.79 9.92 -4.53
CA SER A 190 -4.79 11.35 -4.25
C SER A 190 -5.90 12.05 -5.02
N ASN A 191 -6.63 12.97 -4.37
CA ASN A 191 -7.55 13.90 -5.03
C ASN A 191 -6.83 14.90 -5.96
N GLU A 192 -5.50 14.94 -5.92
CA GLU A 192 -4.65 15.73 -6.81
C GLU A 192 -4.16 14.95 -8.05
N GLU A 193 -4.56 13.68 -8.22
CA GLU A 193 -4.38 13.01 -9.51
C GLU A 193 -5.14 13.76 -10.59
N SER A 194 -4.56 13.91 -11.78
CA SER A 194 -5.28 14.58 -12.86
C SER A 194 -6.47 13.73 -13.32
N PRO A 195 -7.59 14.33 -13.76
CA PRO A 195 -8.72 13.57 -14.30
C PRO A 195 -8.31 12.61 -15.43
N LYS A 196 -7.37 13.04 -16.28
CA LYS A 196 -6.79 12.20 -17.33
C LYS A 196 -6.04 11.00 -16.75
N ASP A 197 -5.21 11.21 -15.72
CA ASP A 197 -4.47 10.12 -15.10
C ASP A 197 -5.40 9.11 -14.41
N MET A 198 -6.52 9.56 -13.86
CA MET A 198 -7.53 8.67 -13.26
C MET A 198 -8.31 7.88 -14.32
N ALA A 199 -8.62 8.49 -15.46
CA ALA A 199 -9.17 7.77 -16.61
C ALA A 199 -8.18 6.73 -17.18
N ASP A 200 -6.90 7.11 -17.26
CA ASP A 200 -5.81 6.20 -17.64
C ASP A 200 -5.66 5.05 -16.62
N PHE A 201 -5.85 5.31 -15.32
CA PHE A 201 -5.82 4.29 -14.26
C PHE A 201 -6.94 3.27 -14.41
N LEU A 202 -8.17 3.72 -14.72
CA LEU A 202 -9.31 2.83 -14.97
C LEU A 202 -9.02 1.90 -16.15
N GLU A 203 -8.53 2.46 -17.26
CA GLU A 203 -8.15 1.68 -18.44
C GLU A 203 -7.02 0.69 -18.11
N TYR A 204 -5.98 1.15 -17.39
CA TYR A 204 -4.87 0.29 -16.95
C TYR A 204 -5.39 -0.90 -16.14
N CYS A 205 -6.34 -0.67 -15.23
CA CYS A 205 -6.82 -1.72 -14.35
C CYS A 205 -7.72 -2.74 -15.05
N PHE A 206 -8.63 -2.28 -15.91
CA PHE A 206 -9.75 -3.10 -16.38
C PHE A 206 -9.75 -3.42 -17.89
N ALA A 207 -9.05 -2.64 -18.72
CA ALA A 207 -9.11 -2.82 -20.16
C ALA A 207 -8.33 -4.04 -20.65
N SER A 208 -8.66 -4.51 -21.85
CA SER A 208 -7.93 -5.58 -22.52
C SER A 208 -6.58 -5.07 -23.07
N LYS A 209 -5.70 -6.00 -23.48
CA LYS A 209 -4.34 -5.64 -23.95
C LYS A 209 -4.32 -4.89 -25.28
N GLU A 210 -5.46 -4.77 -25.95
CA GLU A 210 -5.63 -4.06 -27.22
C GLU A 210 -5.71 -2.54 -27.04
N THR A 211 -5.93 -2.06 -25.81
CA THR A 211 -5.92 -0.62 -25.49
C THR A 211 -4.54 -0.17 -25.01
N THR A 212 -4.27 1.15 -25.05
CA THR A 212 -2.98 1.73 -24.65
C THR A 212 -2.56 1.31 -23.24
N TRP A 213 -3.43 1.47 -22.25
CA TRP A 213 -3.10 1.20 -20.85
C TRP A 213 -3.28 -0.27 -20.46
N GLY A 214 -4.18 -1.01 -21.12
CA GLY A 214 -4.23 -2.46 -20.95
C GLY A 214 -2.99 -3.15 -21.51
N PHE A 215 -2.45 -2.67 -22.64
CA PHE A 215 -1.15 -3.09 -23.17
C PHE A 215 -0.01 -2.72 -22.21
N GLN A 216 -0.04 -1.51 -21.64
CA GLN A 216 0.97 -1.10 -20.66
C GLN A 216 0.92 -1.98 -19.41
N ARG A 217 -0.26 -2.34 -18.88
CA ARG A 217 -0.40 -3.29 -17.77
C ARG A 217 0.26 -4.64 -18.07
N MET A 218 0.04 -5.16 -19.29
CA MET A 218 0.67 -6.39 -19.75
C MET A 218 2.20 -6.28 -19.80
N ARG A 219 2.73 -5.15 -20.31
CA ARG A 219 4.18 -4.87 -20.30
C ARG A 219 4.76 -4.73 -18.91
N ASP A 220 3.97 -4.21 -17.96
CA ASP A 220 4.35 -4.06 -16.56
C ASP A 220 4.24 -5.40 -15.78
N GLY A 221 3.88 -6.50 -16.44
CA GLY A 221 3.90 -7.86 -15.90
C GLY A 221 2.52 -8.47 -15.61
N ARG A 222 1.45 -7.66 -15.58
CA ARG A 222 0.10 -8.12 -15.25
C ARG A 222 -0.72 -8.39 -16.53
N GLN A 223 -0.82 -9.67 -16.89
CA GLN A 223 -1.48 -10.11 -18.13
C GLN A 223 -3.00 -9.86 -18.13
N LYS A 224 -3.66 -10.20 -17.03
CA LYS A 224 -5.13 -10.11 -16.90
C LYS A 224 -5.55 -8.78 -16.26
N PRO A 225 -6.73 -8.23 -16.58
CA PRO A 225 -7.35 -7.18 -15.78
C PRO A 225 -7.38 -7.52 -14.28
N TYR A 226 -7.40 -6.51 -13.41
CA TYR A 226 -7.58 -6.71 -11.97
C TYR A 226 -9.05 -7.04 -11.66
N GLN A 227 -9.29 -7.73 -10.56
CA GLN A 227 -10.63 -7.90 -10.00
C GLN A 227 -11.19 -6.56 -9.53
N MET A 228 -12.52 -6.49 -9.41
CA MET A 228 -13.21 -5.29 -8.96
C MET A 228 -12.76 -4.89 -7.56
N PHE A 229 -12.49 -3.60 -7.36
CA PHE A 229 -12.12 -3.02 -6.07
C PHE A 229 -12.89 -1.72 -5.84
N THR A 230 -12.81 -1.18 -4.61
CA THR A 230 -13.36 0.12 -4.26
C THR A 230 -12.26 1.17 -4.37
N LEU A 231 -12.54 2.29 -5.05
CA LEU A 231 -11.62 3.40 -5.19
C LEU A 231 -12.01 4.52 -4.24
N GLU A 232 -11.11 4.90 -3.35
CA GLU A 232 -11.26 6.09 -2.52
C GLU A 232 -10.45 7.25 -3.11
N ILE A 233 -11.04 8.44 -3.14
CA ILE A 233 -10.45 9.67 -3.66
C ILE A 233 -10.19 10.63 -2.50
N GLY A 234 -8.91 10.90 -2.25
CA GLY A 234 -8.42 11.67 -1.11
C GLY A 234 -8.40 10.86 0.19
N ASN A 235 -7.80 11.45 1.22
CA ASN A 235 -7.83 10.97 2.60
C ASN A 235 -7.91 12.17 3.54
N GLU A 236 -8.88 12.18 4.45
CA GLU A 236 -9.11 13.27 5.42
C GLU A 236 -9.07 14.68 4.82
N GLN A 237 -9.56 14.84 3.59
CA GLN A 237 -9.53 16.12 2.91
C GLN A 237 -10.40 17.15 3.64
N LYS A 238 -10.03 18.43 3.48
CA LYS A 238 -10.87 19.55 3.94
C LYS A 238 -12.18 19.57 3.16
N LEU A 239 -13.28 19.86 3.85
CA LEU A 239 -14.59 20.02 3.22
C LEU A 239 -14.69 21.39 2.52
N GLU A 240 -14.31 21.43 1.24
CA GLU A 240 -14.32 22.64 0.43
C GLU A 240 -14.85 22.36 -0.99
N MET A 241 -15.35 23.40 -1.68
CA MET A 241 -15.83 23.26 -3.06
C MET A 241 -14.74 22.83 -4.04
N LEU A 242 -13.46 23.09 -3.73
CA LEU A 242 -12.34 22.58 -4.52
C LEU A 242 -12.32 21.05 -4.55
N LEU A 243 -12.55 20.39 -3.40
CA LEU A 243 -12.62 18.93 -3.34
C LEU A 243 -13.80 18.41 -4.17
N VAL A 244 -14.96 19.07 -4.11
CA VAL A 244 -16.14 18.71 -4.93
C VAL A 244 -15.78 18.76 -6.42
N GLN A 245 -15.11 19.83 -6.87
CA GLN A 245 -14.69 20.00 -8.25
C GLN A 245 -13.69 18.92 -8.68
N GLN A 246 -12.72 18.58 -7.82
CA GLN A 246 -11.75 17.52 -8.08
C GLN A 246 -12.41 16.15 -8.22
N VAL A 247 -13.26 15.77 -7.26
CA VAL A 247 -14.01 14.50 -7.30
C VAL A 247 -14.91 14.44 -8.54
N GLN A 248 -15.62 15.53 -8.86
CA GLN A 248 -16.46 15.59 -10.06
C GLN A 248 -15.65 15.40 -11.33
N ALA A 249 -14.52 16.11 -11.47
CA ALA A 249 -13.68 16.03 -12.66
C ALA A 249 -13.07 14.63 -12.83
N ILE A 250 -12.57 14.03 -11.74
CA ILE A 250 -12.04 12.66 -11.72
C ILE A 250 -13.13 11.65 -12.11
N ALA A 251 -14.28 11.69 -11.44
CA ALA A 251 -15.37 10.75 -11.67
C ALA A 251 -15.92 10.85 -13.11
N ALA A 252 -16.08 12.07 -13.64
CA ALA A 252 -16.53 12.29 -15.01
C ALA A 252 -15.54 11.75 -16.04
N ALA A 253 -14.23 11.98 -15.86
CA ALA A 253 -13.21 11.48 -16.77
C ALA A 253 -13.11 9.95 -16.75
N MET A 254 -13.20 9.33 -15.56
CA MET A 254 -13.26 7.88 -15.42
C MET A 254 -14.52 7.31 -16.09
N GLN A 255 -15.69 7.89 -15.85
CA GLN A 255 -16.95 7.47 -16.46
C GLN A 255 -16.90 7.55 -17.99
N GLN A 256 -16.39 8.65 -18.54
CA GLN A 256 -16.23 8.81 -19.98
C GLN A 256 -15.34 7.70 -20.56
N ARG A 257 -14.22 7.38 -19.90
CA ARG A 257 -13.35 6.27 -20.32
C ARG A 257 -14.04 4.92 -20.20
N ALA A 258 -14.81 4.71 -19.14
CA ALA A 258 -15.57 3.50 -18.92
C ALA A 258 -16.57 3.26 -20.05
N GLU A 259 -17.32 4.29 -20.45
CA GLU A 259 -18.28 4.23 -21.55
C GLU A 259 -17.60 3.99 -22.90
N GLN A 260 -16.51 4.72 -23.18
CA GLN A 260 -15.76 4.59 -24.44
C GLN A 260 -15.23 3.17 -24.67
N LEU A 261 -14.79 2.51 -23.60
CA LEU A 261 -14.13 1.21 -23.66
C LEU A 261 -14.97 0.07 -23.07
N GLN A 262 -16.22 0.34 -22.70
CA GLN A 262 -17.16 -0.60 -22.06
C GLN A 262 -16.55 -1.27 -20.81
N LEU A 263 -15.84 -0.49 -19.99
CA LEU A 263 -15.19 -0.96 -18.77
C LEU A 263 -16.13 -0.85 -17.57
N PRO A 264 -15.96 -1.71 -16.56
CA PRO A 264 -16.70 -1.56 -15.32
C PRO A 264 -16.17 -0.37 -14.50
N MET A 265 -17.06 0.25 -13.72
CA MET A 265 -16.70 1.33 -12.79
C MET A 265 -16.58 0.81 -11.36
N PRO A 266 -15.48 1.12 -10.64
CA PRO A 266 -15.38 0.82 -9.22
C PRO A 266 -16.37 1.66 -8.41
N ARG A 267 -16.73 1.16 -7.22
CA ARG A 267 -17.40 2.01 -6.22
C ARG A 267 -16.46 3.17 -5.87
N LEU A 268 -17.00 4.38 -5.87
CA LEU A 268 -16.26 5.59 -5.50
C LEU A 268 -16.48 5.90 -4.01
N VAL A 269 -15.40 6.12 -3.27
CA VAL A 269 -15.44 6.56 -1.88
C VAL A 269 -14.80 7.93 -1.78
N VAL A 270 -15.41 8.85 -1.03
CA VAL A 270 -14.81 10.16 -0.74
C VAL A 270 -14.07 10.07 0.60
N GLY A 271 -12.76 10.30 0.56
CA GLY A 271 -11.90 10.37 1.76
C GLY A 271 -11.86 11.79 2.33
N GLN A 272 -12.95 12.23 2.93
CA GLN A 272 -13.12 13.53 3.57
C GLN A 272 -13.54 13.29 5.03
N ASN A 273 -12.82 13.88 5.99
CA ASN A 273 -13.10 13.70 7.41
C ASN A 273 -14.48 14.27 7.80
N ILE A 274 -15.49 13.40 7.87
CA ILE A 274 -16.88 13.79 8.07
C ILE A 274 -17.18 14.03 9.55
N ALA A 275 -17.70 15.21 9.88
CA ALA A 275 -18.07 15.56 11.24
C ALA A 275 -19.42 16.28 11.27
N ARG A 276 -20.16 16.15 12.38
CA ARG A 276 -21.55 16.61 12.49
C ARG A 276 -21.70 18.10 12.22
N GLN A 277 -20.93 18.92 12.95
CA GLN A 277 -20.91 20.38 12.81
C GLN A 277 -20.29 20.82 11.48
N LEU A 278 -19.27 20.09 11.01
CA LEU A 278 -18.55 20.44 9.79
C LEU A 278 -19.39 20.20 8.53
N ASN A 279 -20.13 19.09 8.46
CA ASN A 279 -20.74 18.64 7.21
C ASN A 279 -22.22 18.96 7.09
N PHE A 280 -22.95 19.11 8.19
CA PHE A 280 -24.42 19.20 8.15
C PHE A 280 -24.99 20.55 8.60
N GLU A 281 -24.13 21.49 8.96
CA GLU A 281 -24.48 22.84 9.38
C GLU A 281 -23.86 23.91 8.46
N GLY A 282 -24.44 25.11 8.47
CA GLY A 282 -23.89 26.30 7.79
C GLY A 282 -23.45 26.07 6.33
N GLN A 283 -22.23 26.50 6.01
CA GLN A 283 -21.63 26.31 4.68
C GLN A 283 -21.29 24.85 4.39
N GLY A 284 -20.95 24.09 5.42
CA GLY A 284 -20.65 22.66 5.32
C GLY A 284 -21.78 21.87 4.67
N ARG A 285 -23.02 22.14 5.10
CA ARG A 285 -24.22 21.54 4.50
C ARG A 285 -24.27 21.74 2.99
N ARG A 286 -23.91 22.93 2.49
CA ARG A 286 -23.92 23.24 1.05
C ARG A 286 -22.85 22.45 0.29
N VAL A 287 -21.63 22.37 0.84
CA VAL A 287 -20.53 21.61 0.22
C VAL A 287 -20.84 20.11 0.23
N THR A 288 -21.36 19.58 1.34
CA THR A 288 -21.79 18.18 1.45
C THR A 288 -22.90 17.86 0.45
N SER A 289 -23.94 18.71 0.33
CA SER A 289 -24.97 18.56 -0.71
C SER A 289 -24.37 18.53 -2.12
N ALA A 290 -23.46 19.45 -2.44
CA ALA A 290 -22.82 19.50 -3.75
C ALA A 290 -22.01 18.23 -4.05
N MET A 291 -21.28 17.69 -3.06
CA MET A 291 -20.57 16.42 -3.19
C MET A 291 -21.54 15.26 -3.45
N LEU A 292 -22.64 15.17 -2.68
CA LEU A 292 -23.63 14.10 -2.84
C LEU A 292 -24.34 14.18 -4.20
N GLU A 293 -24.60 15.38 -4.71
CA GLU A 293 -25.15 15.59 -6.06
C GLU A 293 -24.21 15.08 -7.17
N VAL A 294 -22.89 15.17 -6.97
CA VAL A 294 -21.90 14.56 -7.87
C VAL A 294 -21.95 13.02 -7.75
N LEU A 295 -21.99 12.50 -6.53
CA LEU A 295 -21.91 11.07 -6.27
C LEU A 295 -23.16 10.28 -6.65
N LYS A 296 -24.33 10.94 -6.75
CA LYS A 296 -25.61 10.26 -7.03
C LYS A 296 -25.64 9.43 -8.32
N ALA A 297 -24.78 9.75 -9.28
CA ALA A 297 -24.65 9.04 -10.56
C ALA A 297 -23.84 7.74 -10.46
N PHE A 298 -23.22 7.47 -9.31
CA PHE A 298 -22.26 6.38 -9.12
C PHE A 298 -22.68 5.45 -7.98
N SER A 299 -22.17 4.21 -8.00
CA SER A 299 -22.10 3.45 -6.76
C SER A 299 -21.07 4.14 -5.87
N SER A 300 -21.53 4.70 -4.75
CA SER A 300 -20.71 5.60 -3.95
C SER A 300 -20.82 5.32 -2.46
N ALA A 301 -19.78 5.73 -1.74
CA ALA A 301 -19.77 5.82 -0.30
C ALA A 301 -18.93 7.03 0.17
N TRP A 302 -19.01 7.32 1.46
CA TRP A 302 -18.24 8.36 2.12
C TRP A 302 -17.50 7.73 3.29
N ASP A 303 -16.17 7.88 3.34
CA ASP A 303 -15.35 7.34 4.42
C ASP A 303 -15.47 8.23 5.67
N ALA A 304 -16.02 7.67 6.73
CA ALA A 304 -16.08 8.29 8.04
C ALA A 304 -14.84 7.88 8.84
N HIS A 305 -13.92 8.82 8.98
CA HIS A 305 -12.80 8.69 9.89
C HIS A 305 -13.30 8.94 11.31
N ILE A 306 -13.28 7.92 12.15
CA ILE A 306 -13.85 7.98 13.50
C ILE A 306 -12.75 7.84 14.56
N GLY A 307 -12.94 8.44 15.73
CA GLY A 307 -12.10 8.16 16.89
C GLY A 307 -12.46 6.80 17.50
N GLY A 308 -11.55 6.23 18.28
CA GLY A 308 -11.80 5.01 19.05
C GLY A 308 -10.95 4.89 20.30
N ASP A 309 -10.50 6.01 20.87
CA ASP A 309 -9.70 6.00 22.11
C ASP A 309 -10.55 6.16 23.37
N ALA A 310 -11.76 6.71 23.25
CA ALA A 310 -12.65 7.01 24.37
C ALA A 310 -14.05 6.42 24.17
N PHE A 311 -14.76 6.10 25.26
CA PHE A 311 -16.14 5.60 25.17
C PHE A 311 -17.09 6.67 24.62
N GLU A 312 -16.79 7.95 24.82
CA GLU A 312 -17.54 9.06 24.24
C GLU A 312 -17.52 9.04 22.69
N ASP A 313 -16.46 8.52 22.07
CA ASP A 313 -16.34 8.40 20.61
C ASP A 313 -17.47 7.52 20.01
N VAL A 314 -17.96 6.55 20.79
CA VAL A 314 -19.09 5.68 20.39
C VAL A 314 -20.38 6.48 20.25
N GLU A 315 -20.63 7.39 21.18
CA GLU A 315 -21.87 8.19 21.17
C GLU A 315 -21.81 9.25 20.07
N ASP A 316 -20.65 9.88 19.89
CA ASP A 316 -20.42 10.80 18.78
C ASP A 316 -20.60 10.11 17.42
N PHE A 317 -20.10 8.89 17.26
CA PHE A 317 -20.29 8.10 16.05
C PHE A 317 -21.77 7.74 15.80
N LYS A 318 -22.52 7.32 16.83
CA LYS A 318 -23.96 7.06 16.68
C LYS A 318 -24.73 8.29 16.22
N GLN A 319 -24.42 9.45 16.76
CA GLN A 319 -25.06 10.70 16.36
C GLN A 319 -24.69 11.09 14.92
N LEU A 320 -23.42 10.92 14.54
CA LEU A 320 -22.95 11.12 13.18
C LEU A 320 -23.66 10.19 12.18
N LEU A 321 -23.79 8.90 12.50
CA LEU A 321 -24.52 7.93 11.69
C LEU A 321 -25.98 8.33 11.48
N ASN A 322 -26.67 8.76 12.55
CA ASN A 322 -28.07 9.17 12.45
C ASN A 322 -28.28 10.39 11.55
N VAL A 323 -27.47 11.43 11.73
CA VAL A 323 -27.57 12.66 10.92
C VAL A 323 -27.17 12.39 9.47
N SER A 324 -26.06 11.68 9.26
CA SER A 324 -25.58 11.38 7.92
C SER A 324 -26.51 10.46 7.14
N SER A 325 -27.05 9.39 7.75
CA SER A 325 -27.98 8.48 7.08
C SER A 325 -29.24 9.21 6.64
N SER A 326 -29.84 10.03 7.50
CA SER A 326 -31.05 10.79 7.14
C SER A 326 -30.78 11.89 6.11
N PHE A 327 -29.58 12.47 6.11
CA PHE A 327 -29.18 13.46 5.11
C PHE A 327 -28.90 12.80 3.74
N PHE A 328 -28.11 11.73 3.71
CA PHE A 328 -27.65 11.08 2.48
C PHE A 328 -28.81 10.45 1.70
N GLN A 329 -29.84 9.93 2.39
CA GLN A 329 -31.05 9.40 1.77
C GLN A 329 -31.77 10.41 0.86
N GLN A 330 -31.59 11.72 1.08
CA GLN A 330 -32.19 12.76 0.24
C GLN A 330 -31.50 12.89 -1.14
N PHE A 331 -30.29 12.34 -1.29
CA PHE A 331 -29.44 12.53 -2.48
C PHE A 331 -29.16 11.23 -3.25
N GLY A 332 -29.62 10.07 -2.75
CA GLY A 332 -29.49 8.79 -3.44
C GLY A 332 -28.89 7.68 -2.58
N GLN A 333 -28.09 6.81 -3.19
CA GLN A 333 -27.62 5.56 -2.58
C GLN A 333 -26.26 5.67 -1.88
N THR A 334 -25.66 6.87 -1.80
CA THR A 334 -24.38 7.06 -1.11
C THR A 334 -24.50 6.60 0.33
N LYS A 335 -23.62 5.68 0.76
CA LYS A 335 -23.58 5.17 2.13
C LYS A 335 -22.41 5.75 2.90
N MET A 336 -22.54 5.83 4.22
CA MET A 336 -21.38 5.98 5.10
C MET A 336 -20.69 4.62 5.24
N VAL A 337 -19.36 4.63 5.19
CA VAL A 337 -18.50 3.49 5.51
C VAL A 337 -17.44 3.95 6.50
N VAL A 338 -16.85 3.03 7.26
CA VAL A 338 -15.69 3.30 8.10
C VAL A 338 -14.55 2.47 7.53
N LEU A 339 -13.54 3.14 6.98
CA LEU A 339 -12.33 2.51 6.47
C LEU A 339 -11.07 3.01 7.20
N GLU A 340 -11.23 3.95 8.12
CA GLU A 340 -10.20 4.42 9.04
C GLU A 340 -10.78 4.69 10.42
N GLU A 341 -10.13 4.12 11.44
CA GLU A 341 -10.34 4.49 12.83
C GLU A 341 -9.05 5.17 13.33
N ASN A 342 -9.18 6.44 13.71
CA ASN A 342 -8.10 7.22 14.27
C ASN A 342 -7.88 6.83 15.73
N GLY A 343 -6.60 6.72 16.08
CA GLY A 343 -6.23 6.07 17.32
C GLY A 343 -4.84 6.37 17.82
N PHE A 344 -4.75 6.82 19.06
CA PHE A 344 -3.50 7.07 19.78
C PHE A 344 -3.13 5.94 20.76
N THR A 345 -4.06 5.02 21.04
CA THR A 345 -3.85 3.87 21.92
C THR A 345 -3.99 2.54 21.17
N HIS A 346 -3.36 1.48 21.68
CA HIS A 346 -3.44 0.10 21.14
C HIS A 346 -3.75 -0.89 22.28
N ASP A 347 -4.67 -0.54 23.19
CA ASP A 347 -4.99 -1.31 24.38
C ASP A 347 -6.35 -2.02 24.31
N LEU A 348 -6.66 -2.85 25.31
CA LEU A 348 -7.92 -3.60 25.40
C LEU A 348 -9.16 -2.71 25.51
N LYS A 349 -9.06 -1.41 25.80
CA LYS A 349 -10.25 -0.55 25.78
C LYS A 349 -10.78 -0.36 24.36
N ARG A 350 -9.93 -0.57 23.35
CA ARG A 350 -10.30 -0.52 21.93
C ARG A 350 -10.81 -1.85 21.37
N ALA A 351 -10.44 -2.96 21.99
CA ALA A 351 -10.79 -4.31 21.55
C ALA A 351 -12.18 -4.68 22.07
#